data_AF-A0A3N5NJW1-F1
#
_entry.id   AF-A0A3N5NJW1-F1
#
_cell.length_a   1.000
_cell.length_b   1.000
_cell.length_c   1.000
_cell.angle_alpha   90.00
_cell.angle_beta   90.00
_cell.angle_gamma   90.00
#
_symmetry.space_group_name_H-M   'P 1'
#
loop_
_entity.id
_entity.type
_entity.pdbx_description
1 polymer ?
#
loop_
_entity_poly.entity_id
_entity_poly.type
_entity_poly.pdbx_seq_one_letter_code
_entity_poly.pdbx_strand_id
1 'polypeptide(L)'
;MIWLVPAERVPEGAWLLGVAAILLGVNVIRYVKHIAVSGFSLVLGLAALLAAFSRIWRTDLPVLAICLLVIGASLVARPLLTKTA
;
A
#
# COMPACT_ATOMS: atom_id res chain seq x y z
N MET A 1 12.38 -14.04 -16.91
CA MET A 1 11.09 -14.74 -16.79
C MET A 1 10.03 -13.74 -16.38
N ILE A 2 9.28 -13.22 -17.35
CA ILE A 2 7.83 -12.92 -17.36
C ILE A 2 7.56 -12.69 -18.85
N TRP A 3 7.33 -13.80 -19.56
CA TRP A 3 6.98 -13.84 -20.99
C TRP A 3 5.47 -14.01 -21.06
N LEU A 4 4.71 -13.07 -20.53
CA LEU A 4 3.23 -13.11 -20.61
C LEU A 4 2.62 -11.75 -20.97
N VAL A 5 3.36 -10.65 -20.84
CA VAL A 5 2.91 -9.31 -21.23
C VAL A 5 4.12 -8.52 -21.78
N PRO A 6 4.02 -7.88 -22.96
CA PRO A 6 5.07 -6.99 -23.46
C PRO A 6 5.31 -5.86 -22.45
N ALA A 7 6.56 -5.63 -22.08
CA ALA A 7 6.90 -4.58 -21.13
C ALA A 7 6.44 -3.19 -21.60
N GLU A 8 6.33 -2.96 -22.92
CA GLU A 8 5.83 -1.71 -23.47
C GLU A 8 4.33 -1.46 -23.22
N ARG A 9 3.54 -2.48 -22.87
CA ARG A 9 2.08 -2.34 -22.68
C ARG A 9 1.64 -2.09 -21.25
N VAL A 10 2.52 -2.25 -20.26
CA VAL A 10 2.13 -2.06 -18.86
C VAL A 10 2.56 -0.66 -18.43
N PRO A 11 1.63 0.27 -18.19
CA PRO A 11 1.97 1.60 -17.69
C PRO A 11 2.78 1.47 -16.42
N GLU A 12 3.87 2.23 -16.33
CA GLU A 12 4.67 2.30 -15.11
C GLU A 12 3.79 2.80 -13.96
N GLY A 13 3.36 1.89 -13.08
CA GLY A 13 2.40 2.18 -11.99
C GLY A 13 1.20 1.23 -11.93
N ALA A 14 0.88 0.48 -12.99
CA ALA A 14 -0.21 -0.49 -12.99
C ALA A 14 -0.01 -1.60 -11.94
N TRP A 15 1.25 -1.97 -11.68
CA TRP A 15 1.62 -2.91 -10.62
C TRP A 15 1.25 -2.42 -9.22
N LEU A 16 1.45 -1.12 -8.93
CA LEU A 16 1.09 -0.54 -7.63
C LEU A 16 -0.43 -0.53 -7.43
N LEU A 17 -1.19 -0.34 -8.52
CA LEU A 17 -2.65 -0.44 -8.53
C LEU A 17 -3.12 -1.86 -8.18
N GLY A 18 -2.47 -2.88 -8.74
CA GLY A 18 -2.73 -4.28 -8.37
C GLY A 18 -2.41 -4.59 -6.91
N VAL A 19 -1.27 -4.10 -6.41
CA VAL A 19 -0.88 -4.25 -4.99
C VAL A 19 -1.89 -3.57 -4.06
N ALA A 20 -2.30 -2.34 -4.39
CA ALA A 20 -3.33 -1.60 -3.66
C ALA A 20 -4.66 -2.36 -3.63
N ALA A 21 -5.12 -2.86 -4.79
CA ALA A 21 -6.36 -3.62 -4.91
C ALA A 21 -6.35 -4.89 -4.06
N ILE A 22 -5.24 -5.63 -4.04
CA ILE A 22 -5.12 -6.86 -3.24
C ILE A 22 -5.09 -6.53 -1.75
N LEU A 23 -4.22 -5.61 -1.33
CA LEU A 23 -4.04 -5.28 0.10
C LEU A 23 -5.30 -4.64 0.70
N LEU A 24 -5.93 -3.71 -0.01
CA LEU A 24 -7.17 -3.09 0.44
C LEU A 24 -8.34 -4.07 0.33
N GLY A 25 -8.47 -4.81 -0.77
CA GLY A 25 -9.54 -5.79 -0.97
C GLY A 25 -9.56 -6.88 0.11
N VAL A 26 -8.39 -7.41 0.47
CA VAL A 26 -8.29 -8.39 1.57
C VAL A 26 -8.69 -7.78 2.91
N ASN A 27 -8.34 -6.52 3.20
CA ASN A 27 -8.78 -5.84 4.42
C ASN A 27 -10.28 -5.55 4.42
N VAL A 28 -10.87 -5.19 3.27
CA VAL A 28 -12.32 -5.02 3.11
C VAL A 28 -13.05 -6.34 3.41
N ILE A 29 -12.58 -7.46 2.87
CA ILE A 29 -13.16 -8.77 3.15
C ILE A 29 -13.02 -9.13 4.63
N ARG A 30 -11.85 -8.87 5.25
CA ARG A 30 -11.67 -9.08 6.70
C ARG A 30 -12.63 -8.24 7.53
N TYR A 31 -12.83 -6.97 7.14
CA TYR A 31 -13.77 -6.06 7.80
C TYR A 31 -15.21 -6.59 7.73
N VAL A 32 -15.67 -7.01 6.55
CA VAL A 32 -17.01 -7.60 6.35
C VAL A 32 -17.17 -8.92 7.13
N LYS A 33 -16.09 -9.70 7.26
CA LYS A 33 -16.09 -10.96 8.02
C LYS A 33 -15.81 -10.79 9.51
N HIS A 34 -15.72 -9.57 10.03
CA HIS A 34 -15.35 -9.27 11.43
C HIS A 34 -14.01 -9.90 11.88
N ILE A 35 -13.10 -10.12 10.94
CA ILE A 35 -11.74 -10.60 11.20
C ILE A 35 -10.85 -9.38 11.47
N ALA A 36 -9.93 -9.49 12.43
CA ALA A 36 -8.99 -8.43 12.76
C ALA A 36 -8.27 -7.88 11.50
N VAL A 37 -8.48 -6.59 11.25
CA VAL A 37 -7.88 -5.87 10.13
C VAL A 37 -6.43 -5.54 10.49
N SER A 38 -5.48 -5.87 9.61
CA SER A 38 -4.08 -5.56 9.90
C SER A 38 -3.78 -4.13 9.47
N GLY A 39 -3.56 -3.25 10.45
CA GLY A 39 -3.24 -1.83 10.22
C GLY A 39 -2.03 -1.65 9.29
N PHE A 40 -1.04 -2.53 9.38
CA PHE A 40 0.11 -2.52 8.45
C PHE A 40 -0.32 -2.71 6.99
N SER A 41 -1.14 -3.74 6.72
CA SER A 41 -1.60 -4.01 5.36
C SER A 41 -2.56 -2.94 4.83
N LEU A 42 -3.33 -2.31 5.73
CA LEU A 42 -4.24 -1.23 5.37
C LEU A 42 -3.45 0.03 4.98
N VAL A 43 -2.45 0.43 5.77
CA VAL A 43 -1.59 1.58 5.46
C VAL A 43 -0.77 1.33 4.20
N LEU A 44 -0.22 0.13 4.03
CA LEU A 44 0.56 -0.22 2.83
C LEU A 44 -0.34 -0.24 1.58
N GLY A 45 -1.56 -0.77 1.69
CA GLY A 45 -2.53 -0.75 0.60
C GLY A 45 -2.93 0.67 0.20
N LEU A 46 -3.14 1.55 1.19
CA LEU A 46 -3.48 2.96 0.96
C LEU A 46 -2.30 3.73 0.34
N ALA A 47 -1.08 3.50 0.82
CA ALA A 47 0.14 4.09 0.26
C ALA A 47 0.37 3.64 -1.19
N ALA A 48 0.17 2.35 -1.49
CA ALA A 48 0.23 1.83 -2.84
C ALA A 48 -0.83 2.46 -3.76
N LEU A 49 -2.04 2.70 -3.26
CA LEU A 49 -3.12 3.33 -4.02
C LEU A 49 -2.78 4.78 -4.36
N LEU A 50 -2.31 5.57 -3.39
CA LEU A 50 -1.89 6.96 -3.57
C LEU A 50 -0.70 7.06 -4.54
N ALA A 51 0.28 6.16 -4.41
CA ALA A 51 1.42 6.09 -5.32
C ALA A 51 0.99 5.71 -6.75
N ALA A 52 0.06 4.77 -6.91
CA ALA A 52 -0.47 4.44 -8.24
C ALA A 52 -1.23 5.62 -8.85
N PHE A 53 -2.03 6.33 -8.04
CA PHE A 53 -2.81 7.49 -8.49
C PHE A 53 -1.93 8.67 -8.88
N SER A 54 -0.84 8.92 -8.16
CA SER A 54 0.11 9.98 -8.48
C SER A 54 0.77 9.83 -9.86
N ARG A 55 1.09 8.59 -10.25
CA ARG A 55 1.66 8.29 -11.57
C ARG A 55 0.66 8.50 -12.69
N ILE A 56 -0.63 8.23 -12.44
CA ILE A 56 -1.71 8.56 -13.40
C ILE A 56 -1.79 10.08 -13.61
N TRP A 57 -1.55 10.86 -12.55
CA TRP A 57 -1.54 12.32 -12.58
C TRP A 57 -0.18 12.91 -12.99
N ARG A 58 0.76 12.08 -13.48
CA ARG A 58 2.12 12.49 -13.89
C ARG A 58 2.88 13.29 -12.83
N THR A 59 2.51 13.12 -11.56
CA THR A 59 3.16 13.76 -10.43
C THR A 59 4.14 12.74 -9.85
N ASP A 60 5.44 13.01 -9.94
CA ASP A 60 6.49 12.13 -9.41
C ASP A 60 6.45 12.10 -7.87
N LEU A 61 5.56 11.27 -7.30
CA LEU A 61 5.55 11.04 -5.86
C LEU A 61 6.70 10.08 -5.50
N PRO A 62 7.57 10.45 -4.54
CA PRO A 62 8.66 9.60 -4.09
C PRO A 62 8.11 8.46 -3.24
N VAL A 63 7.70 7.36 -3.89
CA VAL A 63 7.11 6.16 -3.26
C VAL A 63 7.98 5.64 -2.12
N LEU A 64 9.29 5.65 -2.30
CA LEU A 64 10.26 5.20 -1.30
C LEU A 64 10.24 6.07 -0.04
N ALA A 65 10.08 7.40 -0.20
CA ALA A 65 9.93 8.31 0.94
C ALA A 65 8.63 8.06 1.70
N ILE A 66 7.54 7.77 0.99
CA ILE A 66 6.24 7.44 1.60
C ILE A 66 6.35 6.13 2.39
N CYS A 67 6.97 5.09 1.82
CA CYS A 67 7.21 3.83 2.51
C CYS A 67 8.06 4.03 3.77
N LEU A 68 9.15 4.79 3.69
CA LEU A 68 9.99 5.10 4.84
C LEU A 68 9.25 5.88 5.92
N LEU A 69 8.40 6.84 5.52
CA LEU A 69 7.58 7.62 6.45
C LEU A 69 6.57 6.74 7.17
N VAL A 70 5.91 5.83 6.46
CA VAL A 70 4.99 4.85 7.05
C VAL A 70 5.71 3.90 8.01
N ILE A 71 6.88 3.39 7.62
CA ILE A 71 7.69 2.51 8.48
C ILE A 71 8.10 3.27 9.75
N GLY A 72 8.62 4.48 9.61
CA GLY A 72 9.00 5.35 10.72
C GLY A 72 7.82 5.65 11.66
N ALA A 73 6.67 6.04 11.11
CA ALA A 73 5.46 6.27 11.88
C ALA A 73 4.99 5.01 12.62
N SER A 74 5.06 3.83 12.00
CA SER A 74 4.67 2.56 12.63
C SER A 74 5.60 2.16 13.78
N LEU A 75 6.90 2.45 13.66
CA LEU A 75 7.91 2.24 14.69
C LEU A 75 7.71 3.16 15.89
N VAL A 76 7.21 4.38 15.68
CA VAL A 76 6.88 5.32 16.76
C VAL A 76 5.52 5.00 17.39
N ALA A 77 4.53 4.63 16.58
CA ALA A 77 3.18 4.32 17.06
C ALA A 77 3.13 3.04 17.91
N ARG A 78 3.90 2.00 17.55
CA ARG A 78 3.96 0.74 18.32
C ARG A 78 4.26 0.93 19.81
N PRO A 79 5.37 1.57 20.22
CA PRO A 79 5.71 1.78 21.63
C PRO A 79 4.75 2.73 22.35
N LEU A 80 4.14 3.70 21.67
CA LEU A 80 3.14 4.59 22.28
C LEU A 80 1.83 3.84 22.60
N LEU A 81 1.43 2.91 21.74
CA LEU A 81 0.25 2.06 21.96
C LEU A 81 0.49 0.97 23.02
N THR A 82 1.73 0.51 23.21
CA THR A 82 2.07 -0.46 24.26
C THR A 82 2.31 0.17 25.63
N LYS A 83 2.64 1.46 25.70
CA LYS A 83 2.85 2.17 26.97
C LYS A 83 1.54 2.56 27.71
N THR A 84 0.38 2.33 27.09
CA THR A 84 -0.93 2.70 27.66
C THR A 84 -1.79 1.48 28.07
N ALA A 85 -1.19 0.29 28.18
CA ALA A 85 -1.82 -0.91 28.73
C ALA A 85 -1.32 -1.20 30.14
#